data_AF-A0A845R8T2-F1
#
_entry.id   AF-A0A845R8T2-F1
#
_cell.length_a   1.000
_cell.length_b   1.000
_cell.length_c   1.000
_cell.angle_alpha   90.00
_cell.angle_beta   90.00
_cell.angle_gamma   90.00
#
_symmetry.space_group_name_H-M   'P 1'
#
loop_
_entity.id
_entity.type
_entity.pdbx_description
1 polymer ?
#
loop_
_entity_poly.entity_id
_entity_poly.type
_entity_poly.pdbx_seq_one_letter_code
_entity_poly.pdbx_strand_id
1 'polypeptide(L)' 'MTREQLNAKLDRTDISGIGVECIAANGSTVYYFYEDFDGPATGIQRAMKQLYPLMDKGKIQKLTFIERRH' A
#
# COMPACT_ATOMS: atom_id res chain seq x y z
N MET A 1 -5.30 -4.81 -7.19
CA MET A 1 -4.36 -4.85 -8.35
C MET A 1 -3.38 -6.00 -8.15
N THR A 2 -2.66 -6.42 -9.20
CA THR A 2 -1.55 -7.38 -9.09
C THR A 2 -0.26 -6.69 -8.65
N ARG A 3 0.77 -7.49 -8.30
CA ARG A 3 2.11 -6.97 -7.97
C ARG A 3 2.74 -6.20 -9.13
N GLU A 4 2.55 -6.69 -10.36
CA GLU A 4 3.08 -6.06 -11.57
C GLU A 4 2.42 -4.70 -11.82
N GLN A 5 1.10 -4.62 -11.66
CA GLN A 5 0.36 -3.35 -11.77
C GLN A 5 0.80 -2.34 -10.70
N LEU A 6 1.07 -2.81 -9.47
CA LEU A 6 1.59 -1.96 -8.41
C LEU A 6 2.99 -1.43 -8.76
N ASN A 7 3.88 -2.30 -9.22
CA ASN A 7 5.23 -1.90 -9.65
C ASN A 7 5.19 -0.90 -10.80
N ALA A 8 4.33 -1.13 -11.80
CA ALA A 8 4.16 -0.20 -12.91
C ALA A 8 3.71 1.19 -12.44
N LYS A 9 2.89 1.28 -11.38
CA LYS A 9 2.52 2.56 -10.76
C LYS A 9 3.66 3.19 -9.96
N LEU A 10 4.44 2.40 -9.21
CA LEU A 10 5.60 2.89 -8.45
C LEU A 10 6.76 3.36 -9.35
N ASP A 11 6.83 2.85 -10.58
CA ASP A 11 7.90 3.16 -11.54
C ASP A 11 7.62 4.44 -12.34
N ARG A 12 6.39 4.95 -12.25
CA ARG A 12 6.03 6.23 -12.85
C ARG A 12 6.74 7.37 -12.13
N THR A 13 7.32 8.27 -12.90
CA THR A 13 7.99 9.49 -12.41
C THR A 13 7.07 10.71 -12.40
N ASP A 14 5.91 10.61 -13.07
CA ASP A 14 4.91 11.67 -13.17
C ASP A 14 3.88 11.67 -12.03
N ILE A 15 3.93 10.64 -11.17
CA ILE A 15 3.08 10.54 -9.97
C ILE A 15 3.92 10.21 -8.75
N SER A 16 3.53 10.76 -7.59
CA SER A 16 4.04 10.33 -6.29
C SER A 16 3.01 9.46 -5.60
N GLY A 17 3.44 8.31 -5.11
CA GLY A 17 2.54 7.40 -4.41
C GLY A 17 3.28 6.37 -3.57
N ILE A 18 2.52 5.64 -2.76
CA ILE A 18 3.03 4.55 -1.94
C ILE A 18 2.28 3.27 -2.23
N GLY A 19 3.03 2.19 -2.38
CA GLY A 19 2.49 0.85 -2.53
C GLY A 19 2.32 0.18 -1.18
N VAL A 20 1.26 -0.62 -1.04
CA VAL A 20 1.04 -1.44 0.14
C VAL A 20 0.69 -2.86 -0.28
N GLU A 21 1.49 -3.80 0.20
CA GLU A 21 1.19 -5.22 0.15
C GLU A 21 0.46 -5.61 1.45
N CYS A 22 -0.70 -6.22 1.30
CA CYS A 22 -1.55 -6.66 2.40
C CYS A 22 -1.78 -8.17 2.28
N ILE A 23 -1.35 -8.92 3.29
CA ILE A 23 -1.62 -10.36 3.41
C ILE A 23 -2.79 -10.53 4.36
N ALA A 24 -3.91 -11.01 3.83
CA ALA A 24 -5.10 -11.34 4.60
C ALA A 24 -4.91 -12.62 5.41
N ALA A 25 -5.70 -12.81 6.47
CA ALA A 25 -5.62 -13.98 7.34
C ALA A 25 -5.91 -15.31 6.63
N ASN A 26 -6.59 -15.27 5.48
CA ASN A 26 -6.84 -16.44 4.64
C ASN A 26 -5.69 -16.74 3.66
N GLY A 27 -4.54 -16.07 3.79
CA GLY A 27 -3.37 -16.21 2.91
C GLY A 27 -3.48 -15.46 1.57
N SER A 28 -4.60 -14.79 1.29
CA SER A 28 -4.76 -13.98 0.08
C SER A 28 -3.92 -12.71 0.17
N THR A 29 -3.24 -12.36 -0.92
CA THR A 29 -2.47 -11.10 -1.01
C THR A 29 -3.24 -10.08 -1.83
N VAL A 30 -3.35 -8.87 -1.30
CA VAL A 30 -3.98 -7.73 -1.96
C VAL A 30 -2.99 -6.58 -2.00
N TYR A 31 -2.88 -5.95 -3.17
CA TYR A 31 -2.03 -4.78 -3.38
C TYR A 31 -2.88 -3.52 -3.48
N TYR A 32 -2.44 -2.47 -2.79
CA TYR A 32 -3.01 -1.13 -2.85
C TYR A 32 -1.94 -0.14 -3.29
N PHE A 33 -2.36 0.89 -4.01
CA PHE A 33 -1.55 2.05 -4.33
C PHE A 33 -2.30 3.28 -3.87
N TYR A 34 -1.67 4.06 -3.02
CA TYR A 34 -2.17 5.35 -2.59
C TYR A 34 -1.44 6.40 -3.44
N GLU A 35 -2.19 7.35 -3.99
CA GLU A 35 -1.68 8.52 -4.72
C GLU A 35 -2.39 9.79 -4.24
N ASP A 36 -1.99 10.95 -4.79
CA ASP A 36 -2.51 12.28 -4.48
C ASP A 36 -2.27 12.72 -3.02
N PHE A 37 -1.01 12.87 -2.64
CA PHE A 37 -0.63 13.47 -1.36
C PHE A 37 0.70 14.22 -1.45
N ASP A 38 0.84 15.24 -0.60
CA ASP A 38 1.99 16.16 -0.55
C ASP A 38 3.33 15.46 -0.24
N GLY A 39 3.31 14.21 0.24
CA GLY A 39 4.51 13.40 0.40
C GLY A 39 4.26 11.99 0.95
N PRO A 40 5.29 11.12 0.98
CA PRO A 40 5.16 9.71 1.36
C PRO A 40 4.59 9.51 2.77
N ALA A 41 4.94 10.37 3.72
CA ALA A 41 4.44 10.31 5.10
C ALA A 41 2.91 10.43 5.17
N THR A 42 2.31 11.29 4.36
CA THR A 42 0.85 11.45 4.26
C THR A 42 0.19 10.21 3.64
N GLY A 43 0.84 9.62 2.63
CA GLY A 43 0.42 8.35 2.02
C GLY A 43 0.42 7.19 3.03
N ILE A 44 1.49 7.05 3.81
CA ILE A 44 1.60 6.05 4.88
C ILE A 44 0.49 6.24 5.91
N GLN A 45 0.29 7.47 6.42
CA GLN A 45 -0.74 7.75 7.41
C GLN A 45 -2.14 7.40 6.91
N ARG A 46 -2.45 7.72 5.65
CA ARG A 46 -3.73 7.38 5.02
C ARG A 46 -3.93 5.87 4.92
N ALA A 47 -2.90 5.15 4.47
CA ALA A 47 -2.93 3.70 4.39
C ALA A 47 -3.08 3.05 5.77
N MET A 48 -2.35 3.50 6.78
CA MET A 48 -2.48 3.02 8.16
C MET A 48 -3.90 3.22 8.69
N LYS A 49 -4.49 4.42 8.50
CA LYS A 49 -5.85 4.72 8.96
C LYS A 49 -6.91 3.76 8.37
N GLN A 50 -6.69 3.26 7.16
CA GLN A 50 -7.61 2.31 6.52
C GLN A 50 -7.31 0.85 6.89
N LEU A 51 -6.03 0.48 6.97
CA LEU A 51 -5.61 -0.93 7.07
C LEU A 51 -5.45 -1.40 8.52
N TYR A 52 -5.10 -0.53 9.46
CA TYR A 52 -4.88 -0.92 10.86
C TYR A 52 -6.16 -1.44 11.53
N PRO A 53 -7.33 -0.82 11.34
CA PRO A 53 -8.58 -1.38 11.86
C PRO A 53 -8.93 -2.77 11.29
N LEU A 54 -8.43 -3.12 10.10
CA LEU A 54 -8.60 -4.45 9.51
C LEU A 54 -7.61 -5.45 10.09
N MET A 55 -6.40 -5.00 10.44
CA MET A 55 -5.40 -5.79 11.17
C MET A 55 -5.87 -6.08 12.60
N ASP A 56 -6.38 -5.09 13.32
CA ASP A 56 -6.93 -5.25 14.68
C ASP A 56 -8.13 -6.21 14.71
N LYS A 57 -8.92 -6.23 13.64
CA LYS A 57 -10.03 -7.18 13.45
C LYS A 57 -9.59 -8.57 12.99
N GLY A 58 -8.28 -8.83 12.87
CA GLY A 58 -7.71 -10.10 12.42
C GLY A 58 -7.96 -10.42 10.95
N LYS A 59 -8.37 -9.44 10.13
CA LYS A 59 -8.59 -9.65 8.68
C LYS A 59 -7.30 -9.57 7.89
N ILE A 60 -6.34 -8.78 8.38
CA ILE A 60 -5.00 -8.63 7.81
C ILE A 60 -4.00 -9.23 8.80
N GLN A 61 -3.12 -10.08 8.32
CA GLN A 61 -2.01 -10.64 9.10
C GLN A 61 -0.73 -9.82 8.98
N LYS A 62 -0.46 -9.28 7.78
CA LYS A 62 0.78 -8.56 7.52
C LYS A 62 0.55 -7.41 6.55
N LEU A 63 1.17 -6.28 6.85
CA LEU A 63 1.26 -5.10 5.99
C LEU A 63 2.72 -4.84 5.65
N THR A 64 2.99 -4.47 4.40
CA THR A 64 4.32 -4.07 3.96
C THR A 64 4.19 -2.86 3.05
N PHE A 65 4.82 -1.76 3.46
CA PHE A 65 4.88 -0.53 2.68
C PHE A 65 6.03 -0.60 1.69
N ILE A 66 5.75 -0.20 0.45
CA ILE A 66 6.69 -0.26 -0.67
C ILE A 66 6.83 1.16 -1.21
N GLU A 67 7.99 1.75 -1.01
CA GLU A 67 8.40 3.03 -1.58
C GLU A 67 9.48 2.78 -2.63
N ARG A 68 9.38 3.42 -3.80
CA ARG A 68 10.53 3.58 -4.71
C ARG A 68 10.94 5.04 -4.70
N ARG A 69 12.19 5.29 -4.30
CA ARG A 69 12.86 6.56 -4.59
C ARG A 69 13.49 6.43 -5.97
N HIS A 70 13.13 7.37 -6.86
CA HIS A 70 13.90 7.65 -8.07
C HIS A 70 14.94 8.72 -7.77
#